data_AF-A0A954QWM5-F1
#
_entry.id   AF-A0A954QWM5-F1
#
_cell.length_a   1.000
_cell.length_b   1.000
_cell.length_c   1.000
_cell.angle_alpha   90.00
_cell.angle_beta   90.00
_cell.angle_gamma   90.00
#
_symmetry.space_group_name_H-M   'P 1'
#
loop_
_entity.id
_entity.type
_entity.pdbx_description
1 polymer ?
#
loop_
_entity_poly.entity_id
_entity_poly.type
_entity_poly.pdbx_seq_one_letter_code
_entity_poly.pdbx_strand_id
1 'polypeptide(L)'
;RLNRGHAKLFAAREQRPRPLTDRKVLTGWNGLMIRGLADAGRLLENPKYLEAAEQAADFALKNLRTDDGRLYRTWTDGQAKLNAYVSDYAFLVDGLIALHEATGDTRWLDAATALNDRQLELFWDEANGGFYFTSDDHESLLARIKNPVDAAEPAGNSVAAANLLYLGKKLNRPELIEKARQTVQSVSGLLEVSPAVAPRLAIVIGQLSAPKPE
;
A
#
# COMPACT_ATOMS: atom_id res chain seq x y z
N ARG A 1 9.30 -20.58 37.28
CA ARG A 1 9.87 -19.42 38.02
C ARG A 1 9.62 -18.09 37.28
N LEU A 2 9.90 -17.99 35.97
CA LEU A 2 9.63 -16.81 35.12
C LEU A 2 8.17 -16.32 35.16
N ASN A 3 7.19 -17.21 35.02
CA ASN A 3 5.77 -16.83 35.02
C ASN A 3 5.31 -16.09 36.29
N ARG A 4 5.90 -16.43 37.45
CA ARG A 4 5.60 -15.77 38.72
C ARG A 4 6.19 -14.36 38.79
N GLY A 5 7.36 -14.16 38.17
CA GLY A 5 7.98 -12.85 38.00
C GLY A 5 7.19 -11.96 37.03
N HIS A 6 6.76 -12.51 35.89
CA HIS A 6 5.93 -11.78 34.92
C HIS A 6 4.61 -11.33 35.53
N ALA A 7 3.93 -12.20 36.31
CA ALA A 7 2.68 -11.83 36.97
C ALA A 7 2.86 -10.70 38.00
N LYS A 8 3.92 -10.74 38.83
CA LYS A 8 4.23 -9.66 39.78
C LYS A 8 4.55 -8.34 39.08
N LEU A 9 5.35 -8.39 38.00
CA LEU A 9 5.68 -7.20 37.21
C LEU A 9 4.46 -6.63 36.48
N PHE A 10 3.60 -7.48 35.92
CA PHE A 10 2.35 -7.08 35.27
C PHE A 10 1.41 -6.38 36.26
N ALA A 11 1.19 -6.97 37.44
CA ALA A 11 0.37 -6.37 38.48
C ALA A 11 0.89 -4.99 38.94
N ALA A 12 2.21 -4.83 39.04
CA ALA A 12 2.82 -3.54 39.36
C ALA A 12 2.69 -2.51 38.21
N ARG A 13 2.70 -2.96 36.94
CA ARG A 13 2.50 -2.08 35.77
C ARG A 13 1.05 -1.60 35.65
N GLU A 14 0.08 -2.44 36.01
CA GLU A 14 -1.35 -2.09 35.97
C GLU A 14 -1.73 -0.97 36.96
N GLN A 15 -0.91 -0.70 37.98
CA GLN A 15 -1.13 0.43 38.90
C GLN A 15 -0.71 1.78 38.30
N ARG A 16 0.00 1.81 37.17
CA ARG A 16 0.43 3.05 36.51
C ARG A 16 -0.69 3.54 35.58
N PRO A 17 -0.91 4.87 35.45
CA PRO A 17 -1.72 5.40 34.37
C PRO A 17 -1.24 4.82 33.03
N ARG A 18 -2.14 4.18 32.28
CA ARG A 18 -1.78 3.62 30.98
C ARG A 18 -1.39 4.76 30.03
N PRO A 19 -0.34 4.61 29.22
CA PRO A 19 -0.05 5.57 28.16
C PRO A 19 -1.29 5.76 27.27
N LEU A 20 -1.47 6.98 26.76
CA LEU A 20 -2.45 7.22 25.71
C LEU A 20 -2.15 6.25 24.56
N THR A 21 -3.16 5.48 24.17
CA THR A 21 -3.05 4.57 23.04
C THR A 21 -3.59 5.30 21.82
N ASP A 22 -2.77 5.46 20.79
CA ASP A 22 -3.29 5.92 19.50
C ASP A 22 -4.21 4.82 18.95
N ARG A 23 -5.50 5.13 18.85
CA ARG A 23 -6.53 4.20 18.34
C ARG A 23 -6.79 4.37 16.85
N LYS A 24 -5.99 5.22 16.19
CA LYS A 24 -6.13 5.53 14.77
C LYS A 24 -5.71 4.34 13.93
N VAL A 25 -6.58 3.99 13.00
CA VAL A 25 -6.30 3.07 11.90
C VAL A 25 -5.89 3.90 10.70
N LEU A 26 -4.71 3.64 10.15
CA LEU A 26 -4.18 4.31 8.95
C LEU A 26 -4.29 3.39 7.75
N THR A 27 -4.87 3.88 6.66
CA THR A 27 -5.11 3.08 5.44
C THR A 27 -3.82 2.53 4.87
N GLY A 28 -2.80 3.36 4.64
CA GLY A 28 -1.51 2.91 4.12
C GLY A 28 -0.82 1.87 5.02
N TRP A 29 -0.79 2.08 6.33
CA TRP A 29 -0.17 1.12 7.25
C TRP A 29 -0.93 -0.20 7.34
N ASN A 30 -2.26 -0.17 7.21
CA ASN A 30 -3.04 -1.40 7.09
C ASN A 30 -2.74 -2.11 5.78
N GLY A 31 -2.55 -1.39 4.68
CA GLY A 31 -2.07 -1.98 3.42
C GLY A 31 -0.75 -2.74 3.57
N LEU A 32 0.25 -2.12 4.20
CA LEU A 32 1.54 -2.77 4.51
C LEU A 32 1.38 -3.98 5.43
N MET A 33 0.54 -3.87 6.46
CA MET A 33 0.25 -4.97 7.38
C MET A 33 -0.45 -6.13 6.68
N ILE A 34 -1.47 -5.86 5.86
CA ILE A 34 -2.21 -6.86 5.08
C ILE A 34 -1.26 -7.62 4.17
N ARG A 35 -0.39 -6.90 3.44
CA ARG A 35 0.66 -7.50 2.59
C ARG A 35 1.53 -8.48 3.38
N GLY A 36 2.07 -8.03 4.53
CA GLY A 36 2.94 -8.85 5.37
C GLY A 36 2.24 -10.09 5.94
N LEU A 37 0.99 -9.94 6.38
CA LEU A 37 0.19 -11.05 6.93
C LEU A 37 -0.23 -12.04 5.84
N ALA A 38 -0.60 -11.58 4.65
CA ALA A 38 -0.92 -12.45 3.52
C ALA A 38 0.30 -13.26 3.07
N ASP A 39 1.47 -12.61 2.91
CA ASP A 39 2.71 -13.31 2.58
C ASP A 39 3.14 -14.28 3.68
N ALA A 40 3.07 -13.89 4.96
CA ALA A 40 3.39 -14.78 6.07
C ALA A 40 2.42 -15.97 6.16
N GLY A 41 1.12 -15.74 5.95
CA GLY A 41 0.10 -16.78 5.94
C GLY A 41 0.35 -17.82 4.83
N ARG A 42 0.68 -17.35 3.62
CA ARG A 42 1.00 -18.20 2.47
C ARG A 42 2.32 -18.96 2.64
N LEU A 43 3.40 -18.27 3.03
CA LEU A 43 4.76 -18.85 3.08
C LEU A 43 5.02 -19.72 4.31
N LEU A 44 4.36 -19.42 5.43
CA LEU A 44 4.51 -20.17 6.69
C LEU A 44 3.33 -21.13 6.94
N GLU A 45 2.41 -21.25 5.97
CA GLU A 45 1.22 -22.09 6.04
C GLU A 45 0.40 -21.86 7.33
N ASN A 46 0.26 -20.59 7.73
CA ASN A 46 -0.44 -20.22 8.96
C ASN A 46 -1.76 -19.51 8.65
N PRO A 47 -2.92 -20.21 8.77
CA PRO A 47 -4.22 -19.66 8.42
C PRO A 47 -4.61 -18.45 9.26
N LYS A 48 -4.11 -18.32 10.50
CA LYS A 48 -4.44 -17.18 11.37
C LYS A 48 -3.94 -15.85 10.83
N TYR A 49 -2.80 -15.86 10.13
CA TYR A 49 -2.29 -14.64 9.51
C TYR A 49 -3.13 -14.24 8.31
N LEU A 50 -3.56 -15.23 7.52
CA LEU A 50 -4.44 -15.00 6.38
C LEU A 50 -5.81 -14.47 6.84
N GLU A 51 -6.45 -15.11 7.83
CA GLU A 51 -7.71 -14.65 8.43
C GLU A 51 -7.60 -13.20 8.93
N ALA A 52 -6.49 -12.84 9.59
CA ALA A 52 -6.27 -11.48 10.07
C ALA A 52 -6.08 -10.47 8.92
N ALA A 53 -5.40 -10.86 7.84
CA ALA A 53 -5.24 -10.03 6.64
C ALA A 53 -6.59 -9.79 5.95
N GLU A 54 -7.40 -10.83 5.78
CA GLU A 54 -8.73 -10.75 5.17
C GLU A 54 -9.67 -9.85 6.00
N GLN A 55 -9.70 -10.03 7.32
CA GLN A 55 -10.49 -9.17 8.22
C GLN A 55 -10.09 -7.70 8.14
N ALA A 56 -8.78 -7.41 8.06
CA ALA A 56 -8.28 -6.05 7.92
C ALA A 56 -8.63 -5.44 6.56
N ALA A 57 -8.53 -6.23 5.48
CA ALA A 57 -8.91 -5.80 4.13
C ALA A 57 -10.41 -5.53 4.02
N ASP A 58 -11.25 -6.43 4.55
CA ASP A 58 -12.70 -6.25 4.60
C ASP A 58 -13.07 -5.01 5.42
N PHE A 59 -12.39 -4.78 6.55
CA PHE A 59 -12.58 -3.55 7.32
C PHE A 59 -12.24 -2.31 6.49
N ALA A 60 -11.10 -2.30 5.79
CA ALA A 60 -10.68 -1.15 4.99
C ALA A 60 -11.64 -0.89 3.82
N LEU A 61 -12.03 -1.93 3.08
CA LEU A 61 -12.94 -1.79 1.95
C LEU A 61 -14.34 -1.34 2.38
N LYS A 62 -14.78 -1.70 3.59
CA LYS A 62 -16.09 -1.32 4.12
C LYS A 62 -16.11 0.06 4.76
N ASN A 63 -15.06 0.43 5.49
CA ASN A 63 -15.10 1.56 6.42
C ASN A 63 -14.17 2.71 6.03
N LEU A 64 -13.15 2.46 5.20
CA LEU A 64 -12.17 3.47 4.77
C LEU A 64 -12.42 3.95 3.34
N ARG A 65 -13.64 3.74 2.83
CA ARG A 65 -14.06 4.19 1.50
C ARG A 65 -15.26 5.14 1.59
N THR A 66 -15.27 6.14 0.73
CA THR A 66 -16.44 6.97 0.45
C THR A 66 -17.41 6.23 -0.47
N ASP A 67 -18.64 6.71 -0.56
CA ASP A 67 -19.67 6.14 -1.44
C ASP A 67 -19.28 6.21 -2.94
N ASP A 68 -18.50 7.22 -3.33
CA ASP A 68 -17.96 7.37 -4.69
C ASP A 68 -16.66 6.56 -4.93
N GLY A 69 -16.21 5.82 -3.92
CA GLY A 69 -15.13 4.83 -4.02
C GLY A 69 -13.73 5.31 -3.65
N ARG A 70 -13.55 6.56 -3.19
CA ARG A 70 -12.27 7.12 -2.74
C ARG A 70 -11.88 6.59 -1.35
N LEU A 71 -10.60 6.52 -1.09
CA LEU A 71 -10.09 6.17 0.24
C LEU A 71 -10.05 7.38 1.19
N TYR A 72 -10.45 7.13 2.43
CA TYR A 72 -10.05 7.94 3.56
C TYR A 72 -8.66 7.51 4.05
N ARG A 73 -7.91 8.44 4.62
CA ARG A 73 -6.59 8.13 5.21
C ARG A 73 -6.70 7.46 6.57
N THR A 74 -7.67 7.90 7.37
CA THR A 74 -7.71 7.58 8.79
C THR A 74 -9.10 7.15 9.22
N TRP A 75 -9.14 6.19 10.14
CA TRP A 75 -10.31 5.88 10.95
C TRP A 75 -9.97 6.06 12.42
N THR A 76 -10.80 6.80 13.16
CA THR A 76 -10.62 7.02 14.61
C THR A 76 -11.98 7.18 15.24
N ASP A 77 -12.20 6.52 16.38
CA ASP A 77 -13.44 6.63 17.16
C ASP A 77 -14.73 6.42 16.34
N GLY A 78 -14.69 5.45 15.42
CA GLY A 78 -15.85 5.05 14.61
C GLY A 78 -16.09 5.89 13.36
N GLN A 79 -15.17 6.80 13.02
CA GLN A 79 -15.33 7.70 11.88
C GLN A 79 -14.12 7.67 10.95
N ALA A 80 -14.40 7.53 9.65
CA ALA A 80 -13.44 7.73 8.58
C ALA A 80 -13.29 9.22 8.28
N LYS A 81 -12.07 9.70 8.11
CA LYS A 81 -11.79 11.11 7.81
C LYS A 81 -10.48 11.30 7.06
N LEU A 82 -10.37 12.48 6.46
CA LEU A 82 -9.25 12.99 5.67
C LEU A 82 -9.06 12.23 4.35
N ASN A 83 -8.83 12.97 3.26
CA ASN A 83 -8.53 12.36 1.98
C ASN A 83 -7.24 11.53 2.06
N ALA A 84 -7.26 10.33 1.49
CA ALA A 84 -6.09 9.49 1.34
C ALA A 84 -5.03 10.14 0.43
N TYR A 85 -3.77 9.81 0.68
CA TYR A 85 -2.64 10.15 -0.18
C TYR A 85 -2.33 8.97 -1.12
N VAL A 86 -1.48 9.19 -2.12
CA VAL A 86 -1.09 8.12 -3.06
C VAL A 86 -0.55 6.87 -2.36
N SER A 87 0.18 7.02 -1.24
CA SER A 87 0.71 5.87 -0.50
C SER A 87 -0.38 5.04 0.16
N ASP A 88 -1.47 5.66 0.61
CA ASP A 88 -2.61 4.94 1.19
C ASP A 88 -3.26 4.03 0.13
N TYR A 89 -3.41 4.52 -1.11
CA TYR A 89 -3.86 3.70 -2.23
C TYR A 89 -2.84 2.63 -2.60
N ALA A 90 -1.60 3.02 -2.84
CA ALA A 90 -0.58 2.10 -3.34
C ALA A 90 -0.35 0.92 -2.38
N PHE A 91 -0.32 1.17 -1.08
CA PHE A 91 -0.08 0.12 -0.10
C PHE A 91 -1.31 -0.78 0.09
N LEU A 92 -2.53 -0.21 0.05
CA LEU A 92 -3.73 -1.03 0.15
C LEU A 92 -3.91 -1.91 -1.09
N VAL A 93 -3.67 -1.38 -2.29
CA VAL A 93 -3.67 -2.15 -3.54
C VAL A 93 -2.65 -3.28 -3.48
N ASP A 94 -1.44 -3.03 -3.00
CA ASP A 94 -0.38 -4.05 -2.84
C ASP A 94 -0.80 -5.15 -1.85
N GLY A 95 -1.44 -4.79 -0.74
CA GLY A 95 -2.00 -5.74 0.22
C GLY A 95 -3.11 -6.61 -0.37
N LEU A 96 -4.00 -6.03 -1.16
CA LEU A 96 -5.08 -6.75 -1.84
C LEU A 96 -4.56 -7.69 -2.93
N ILE A 97 -3.52 -7.28 -3.68
CA ILE A 97 -2.82 -8.15 -4.62
C ILE A 97 -2.24 -9.36 -3.89
N ALA A 98 -1.57 -9.16 -2.76
CA ALA A 98 -0.99 -10.26 -2.00
C ALA A 98 -2.05 -11.19 -1.39
N LEU A 99 -3.20 -10.67 -0.97
CA LEU A 99 -4.35 -11.48 -0.57
C LEU A 99 -4.87 -12.33 -1.74
N HIS A 100 -5.00 -11.75 -2.93
CA HIS A 100 -5.36 -12.52 -4.12
C HIS A 100 -4.34 -13.64 -4.40
N GLU A 101 -3.04 -13.35 -4.32
CA GLU A 101 -1.99 -14.36 -4.51
C GLU A 101 -2.00 -15.46 -3.44
N ALA A 102 -2.36 -15.12 -2.20
CA ALA A 102 -2.43 -16.06 -1.08
C ALA A 102 -3.68 -16.93 -1.09
N THR A 103 -4.81 -16.41 -1.56
CA THR A 103 -6.12 -17.07 -1.46
C THR A 103 -6.64 -17.63 -2.78
N GLY A 104 -6.22 -17.03 -3.90
CA GLY A 104 -6.84 -17.24 -5.21
C GLY A 104 -8.21 -16.55 -5.37
N ASP A 105 -8.73 -15.87 -4.35
CA ASP A 105 -10.04 -15.22 -4.38
C ASP A 105 -9.97 -13.96 -5.26
N THR A 106 -10.82 -13.91 -6.29
CA THR A 106 -10.82 -12.83 -7.28
C THR A 106 -11.37 -11.53 -6.73
N ARG A 107 -12.16 -11.55 -5.63
CA ARG A 107 -12.70 -10.32 -5.03
C ARG A 107 -11.61 -9.33 -4.63
N TRP A 108 -10.46 -9.87 -4.21
CA TRP A 108 -9.29 -9.07 -3.85
C TRP A 108 -8.63 -8.44 -5.06
N LEU A 109 -8.54 -9.17 -6.16
CA LEU A 109 -8.05 -8.65 -7.43
C LEU A 109 -8.98 -7.55 -7.97
N ASP A 110 -10.29 -7.78 -7.96
CA ASP A 110 -11.28 -6.80 -8.41
C ASP A 110 -11.22 -5.50 -7.59
N ALA A 111 -11.10 -5.63 -6.27
CA ALA A 111 -10.93 -4.48 -5.37
C ALA A 111 -9.60 -3.75 -5.61
N ALA A 112 -8.51 -4.48 -5.80
CA ALA A 112 -7.19 -3.91 -6.11
C ALA A 112 -7.24 -3.13 -7.43
N THR A 113 -7.89 -3.67 -8.47
CA THR A 113 -8.06 -3.01 -9.76
C THR A 113 -8.88 -1.74 -9.64
N ALA A 114 -10.03 -1.80 -8.97
CA ALA A 114 -10.89 -0.62 -8.80
C ALA A 114 -10.17 0.52 -8.05
N LEU A 115 -9.42 0.18 -6.99
CA LEU A 115 -8.63 1.17 -6.26
C LEU A 115 -7.43 1.69 -7.05
N ASN A 116 -6.78 0.85 -7.87
CA ASN A 116 -5.71 1.28 -8.77
C ASN A 116 -6.22 2.26 -9.83
N ASP A 117 -7.37 1.97 -10.44
CA ASP A 117 -7.96 2.85 -11.44
C ASP A 117 -8.34 4.20 -10.82
N ARG A 118 -8.91 4.21 -9.61
CA ARG A 118 -9.16 5.46 -8.88
C ARG A 118 -7.86 6.19 -8.48
N GLN A 119 -6.78 5.47 -8.15
CA GLN A 119 -5.48 6.07 -7.89
C GLN A 119 -4.93 6.78 -9.14
N LEU A 120 -5.12 6.19 -10.33
CA LEU A 120 -4.73 6.81 -11.59
C LEU A 120 -5.51 8.11 -11.83
N GLU A 121 -6.83 8.09 -11.63
CA GLU A 121 -7.68 9.28 -11.80
C GLU A 121 -7.25 10.45 -10.91
N LEU A 122 -6.90 10.17 -9.64
CA LEU A 122 -6.67 11.21 -8.63
C LEU A 122 -5.24 11.76 -8.60
N PHE A 123 -4.24 10.91 -8.89
CA PHE A 123 -2.84 11.22 -8.56
C PHE A 123 -1.91 11.23 -9.77
N TRP A 124 -2.33 10.74 -10.93
CA TRP A 124 -1.45 10.61 -12.08
C TRP A 124 -0.99 11.97 -12.64
N ASP A 125 0.30 12.08 -12.96
CA ASP A 125 0.88 13.23 -13.67
C ASP A 125 0.94 12.92 -15.18
N GLU A 126 0.01 13.49 -15.94
CA GLU A 126 -0.05 13.31 -17.40
C GLU A 126 1.15 13.93 -18.15
N ALA A 127 1.85 14.90 -17.55
CA ALA A 127 2.97 15.57 -18.20
C ALA A 127 4.29 14.80 -18.02
N ASN A 128 4.55 14.27 -16.83
CA ASN A 128 5.85 13.67 -16.49
C ASN A 128 5.78 12.21 -16.04
N GLY A 129 4.59 11.60 -15.99
CA GLY A 129 4.39 10.24 -15.51
C GLY A 129 4.58 10.07 -14.00
N GLY A 130 4.12 8.96 -13.44
CA GLY A 130 4.12 8.73 -12.00
C GLY A 130 3.04 9.53 -11.28
N PHE A 131 3.10 9.54 -9.96
CA PHE A 131 2.00 9.97 -9.10
C PHE A 131 2.40 11.11 -8.15
N TYR A 132 1.58 12.15 -8.10
CA TYR A 132 1.65 13.17 -7.07
C TYR A 132 1.27 12.61 -5.69
N PHE A 133 1.79 13.22 -4.64
CA PHE A 133 1.54 12.79 -3.26
C PHE A 133 0.09 13.02 -2.83
N THR A 134 -0.49 14.18 -3.15
CA THR A 134 -1.87 14.58 -2.84
C THR A 134 -2.78 14.43 -4.05
N SER A 135 -4.09 14.31 -3.87
CA SER A 135 -5.06 14.33 -4.99
C SER A 135 -5.12 15.69 -5.67
N ASP A 136 -5.72 15.73 -6.86
CA ASP A 136 -5.92 16.95 -7.66
C ASP A 136 -6.88 17.98 -7.03
N ASP A 137 -7.77 17.50 -6.15
CA ASP A 137 -8.75 18.27 -5.39
C ASP A 137 -8.40 18.42 -3.89
N HIS A 138 -7.14 18.16 -3.50
CA HIS A 138 -6.70 18.41 -2.13
C HIS A 138 -6.58 19.92 -1.84
N GLU A 139 -6.27 20.31 -0.60
CA GLU A 139 -6.02 21.72 -0.25
C GLU A 139 -5.10 22.38 -1.29
N SER A 140 -5.39 23.64 -1.65
CA SER A 140 -4.67 24.36 -2.70
C SER A 140 -3.21 24.61 -2.30
N LEU A 141 -2.34 23.64 -2.59
CA LEU A 141 -0.90 23.73 -2.36
C LEU A 141 -0.23 24.57 -3.46
N LEU A 142 0.89 25.25 -3.11
CA LEU A 142 1.71 25.99 -4.06
C LEU A 142 2.32 25.10 -5.16
N ALA A 143 2.58 23.82 -4.85
CA ALA A 143 2.98 22.79 -5.81
C ALA A 143 2.68 21.39 -5.26
N ARG A 144 2.22 20.47 -6.13
CA ARG A 144 2.10 19.04 -5.80
C ARG A 144 3.46 18.37 -5.99
N ILE A 145 3.94 17.67 -4.97
CA ILE A 145 5.24 16.99 -5.00
C ILE A 145 5.08 15.50 -5.27
N LYS A 146 6.12 14.87 -5.82
CA LYS A 146 6.28 13.41 -5.88
C LYS A 146 7.35 13.01 -4.88
N ASN A 147 7.11 11.93 -4.13
CA ASN A 147 8.14 11.33 -3.29
C ASN A 147 8.61 10.01 -3.91
N PRO A 148 9.80 9.96 -4.53
CA PRO A 148 10.34 8.77 -5.18
C PRO A 148 11.26 7.94 -4.28
N VAL A 149 11.55 8.40 -3.05
CA VAL A 149 12.58 7.79 -2.19
C VAL A 149 11.95 6.80 -1.22
N ASP A 150 12.42 5.54 -1.28
CA ASP A 150 12.12 4.53 -0.28
C ASP A 150 12.91 4.87 1.01
N ALA A 151 12.22 5.02 2.14
CA ALA A 151 12.82 5.36 3.43
C ALA A 151 12.35 4.37 4.51
N ALA A 152 11.93 4.84 5.69
CA ALA A 152 11.35 3.99 6.73
C ALA A 152 10.11 3.22 6.23
N GLU A 153 9.37 3.82 5.30
CA GLU A 153 8.32 3.20 4.50
C GLU A 153 8.74 3.25 3.03
N PRO A 154 8.29 2.30 2.18
CA PRO A 154 8.53 2.39 0.75
C PRO A 154 7.85 3.64 0.16
N ALA A 155 8.35 4.18 -0.94
CA ALA A 155 7.68 5.27 -1.63
C ALA A 155 6.37 4.79 -2.27
N GLY A 156 5.33 5.62 -2.19
CA GLY A 156 4.04 5.33 -2.85
C GLY A 156 4.19 5.11 -4.36
N ASN A 157 5.08 5.88 -5.03
CA ASN A 157 5.39 5.68 -6.45
C ASN A 157 6.06 4.33 -6.72
N SER A 158 6.99 3.90 -5.86
CA SER A 158 7.66 2.60 -6.01
C SER A 158 6.69 1.44 -5.92
N VAL A 159 5.79 1.47 -4.93
CA VAL A 159 4.77 0.43 -4.76
C VAL A 159 3.74 0.50 -5.90
N ALA A 160 3.29 1.70 -6.27
CA ALA A 160 2.36 1.88 -7.38
C ALA A 160 2.89 1.35 -8.71
N ALA A 161 4.18 1.58 -9.03
CA ALA A 161 4.79 1.04 -10.24
C ALA A 161 4.78 -0.50 -10.27
N ALA A 162 5.04 -1.14 -9.13
CA ALA A 162 4.97 -2.59 -9.00
C ALA A 162 3.52 -3.10 -9.16
N ASN A 163 2.55 -2.43 -8.54
CA ASN A 163 1.13 -2.77 -8.66
C ASN A 163 0.64 -2.65 -10.11
N LEU A 164 0.98 -1.54 -10.78
CA LEU A 164 0.64 -1.32 -12.19
C LEU A 164 1.20 -2.42 -13.09
N LEU A 165 2.47 -2.80 -12.88
CA LEU A 165 3.09 -3.87 -13.64
C LEU A 165 2.42 -5.22 -13.39
N TYR A 166 2.12 -5.55 -12.12
CA TYR A 166 1.42 -6.77 -11.75
C TYR A 166 0.03 -6.83 -12.40
N LEU A 167 -0.80 -5.81 -12.16
CA LEU A 167 -2.18 -5.75 -12.68
C LEU A 167 -2.19 -5.73 -14.21
N GLY A 168 -1.28 -4.98 -14.83
CA GLY A 168 -1.14 -4.92 -16.29
C GLY A 168 -0.86 -6.28 -16.91
N LYS A 169 0.04 -7.07 -16.30
CA LYS A 169 0.31 -8.45 -16.74
C LYS A 169 -0.86 -9.39 -16.44
N LYS A 170 -1.39 -9.35 -15.20
CA LYS A 170 -2.43 -10.27 -14.70
C LYS A 170 -3.75 -10.11 -15.46
N LEU A 171 -4.10 -8.88 -15.85
CA LEU A 171 -5.38 -8.53 -16.49
C LEU A 171 -5.25 -8.28 -17.99
N ASN A 172 -4.07 -8.47 -18.59
CA ASN A 172 -3.77 -8.13 -19.98
C ASN A 172 -4.12 -6.67 -20.34
N ARG A 173 -3.74 -5.73 -19.46
CA ARG A 173 -3.94 -4.29 -19.59
C ARG A 173 -2.61 -3.60 -19.94
N PRO A 174 -2.20 -3.56 -21.23
CA PRO A 174 -0.90 -3.02 -21.64
C PRO A 174 -0.70 -1.55 -21.26
N GLU A 175 -1.78 -0.78 -21.15
CA GLU A 175 -1.75 0.61 -20.70
C GLU A 175 -1.23 0.75 -19.26
N LEU A 176 -1.50 -0.23 -18.37
CA LEU A 176 -0.97 -0.21 -17.00
C LEU A 176 0.53 -0.52 -16.99
N ILE A 177 0.99 -1.42 -17.87
CA ILE A 177 2.42 -1.72 -18.03
C ILE A 177 3.16 -0.46 -18.51
N GLU A 178 2.57 0.30 -19.43
CA GLU A 178 3.17 1.54 -19.90
C GLU A 178 3.20 2.62 -18.82
N LYS A 179 2.14 2.76 -18.02
CA LYS A 179 2.17 3.66 -16.85
C LYS A 179 3.22 3.25 -15.81
N ALA A 180 3.47 1.95 -15.62
CA ALA A 180 4.57 1.47 -14.78
C ALA A 180 5.93 1.92 -15.34
N ARG A 181 6.14 1.80 -16.65
CA ARG A 181 7.35 2.28 -17.35
C ARG A 181 7.54 3.79 -17.20
N GLN A 182 6.48 4.57 -17.42
CA GLN A 182 6.51 6.02 -17.24
C GLN A 182 6.82 6.43 -15.80
N THR A 183 6.30 5.69 -14.80
CA THR A 183 6.62 5.94 -13.39
C THR A 183 8.12 5.72 -13.12
N VAL A 184 8.69 4.63 -13.63
CA VAL A 184 10.13 4.37 -13.55
C VAL A 184 10.96 5.46 -14.25
N GLN A 185 10.54 5.88 -15.45
CA GLN A 185 11.22 6.93 -16.20
C GLN A 185 11.21 8.27 -15.46
N SER A 186 10.12 8.59 -14.76
CA SER A 186 10.01 9.83 -13.98
C SER A 186 11.06 9.98 -12.87
N VAL A 187 11.73 8.88 -12.49
CA VAL A 187 12.78 8.84 -11.46
C VAL A 187 14.15 8.40 -11.98
N SER A 188 14.31 8.24 -13.30
CA SER A 188 15.53 7.66 -13.90
C SER A 188 16.79 8.44 -13.51
N GLY A 189 16.75 9.77 -13.56
CA GLY A 189 17.89 10.61 -13.17
C GLY A 189 18.31 10.42 -11.71
N LEU A 190 17.37 10.10 -10.80
CA LEU A 190 17.70 9.77 -9.42
C LEU A 190 18.36 8.39 -9.31
N LEU A 191 17.85 7.40 -10.06
CA LEU A 191 18.38 6.04 -10.06
C LEU A 191 19.79 5.94 -10.69
N GLU A 192 20.11 6.80 -11.66
CA GLU A 192 21.45 6.90 -12.24
C GLU A 192 22.49 7.35 -11.22
N VAL A 193 22.11 8.29 -10.33
CA VAL A 193 23.02 8.88 -9.34
C VAL A 193 23.03 8.10 -8.02
N SER A 194 21.89 7.52 -7.62
CA SER A 194 21.76 6.83 -6.34
C SER A 194 20.71 5.70 -6.40
N PRO A 195 21.02 4.55 -7.02
CA PRO A 195 20.04 3.46 -7.21
C PRO A 195 19.53 2.85 -5.88
N ALA A 196 20.31 2.96 -4.80
CA ALA A 196 19.96 2.42 -3.50
C ALA A 196 18.80 3.15 -2.80
N VAL A 197 18.39 4.33 -3.28
CA VAL A 197 17.29 5.12 -2.67
C VAL A 197 15.91 4.67 -3.12
N ALA A 198 15.82 3.82 -4.14
CA ALA A 198 14.55 3.29 -4.65
C ALA A 198 14.67 1.81 -5.09
N PRO A 199 15.06 0.90 -4.16
CA PRO A 199 15.25 -0.52 -4.47
C PRO A 199 14.01 -1.19 -5.07
N ARG A 200 12.79 -0.78 -4.69
CA ARG A 200 11.58 -1.35 -5.28
C ARG A 200 11.42 -0.99 -6.76
N LEU A 201 11.77 0.23 -7.17
CA LEU A 201 11.75 0.62 -8.59
C LEU A 201 12.81 -0.12 -9.40
N ALA A 202 13.97 -0.43 -8.80
CA ALA A 202 14.98 -1.28 -9.45
C ALA A 202 14.43 -2.69 -9.76
N ILE A 203 13.61 -3.26 -8.87
CA ILE A 203 12.93 -4.55 -9.13
C ILE A 203 11.96 -4.42 -10.32
N VAL A 204 11.17 -3.34 -10.37
CA VAL A 204 10.25 -3.08 -11.49
C VAL A 204 11.01 -2.95 -12.81
N ILE A 205 12.15 -2.25 -12.82
CA ILE A 205 13.04 -2.17 -14.00
C ILE A 205 13.46 -3.56 -14.45
N GLY A 206 13.94 -4.40 -13.53
CA GLY A 206 14.35 -5.77 -13.85
C GLY A 206 13.22 -6.58 -14.48
N GLN A 207 12.00 -6.45 -13.96
CA GLN A 207 10.81 -7.15 -14.47
C GLN A 207 10.26 -6.61 -15.80
N LEU A 208 10.51 -5.33 -16.11
CA LEU A 208 10.16 -4.71 -17.39
C LEU A 208 11.18 -5.04 -18.49
N SER A 209 12.44 -5.23 -18.10
CA SER A 209 13.55 -5.56 -19.00
C SER A 209 13.72 -7.07 -19.20
N ALA A 210 13.07 -7.90 -18.37
CA ALA A 210 13.11 -9.35 -18.52
C ALA A 210 12.52 -9.77 -19.88
N PRO A 211 13.19 -10.66 -20.63
CA PRO A 211 12.62 -11.21 -21.86
C PRO A 211 11.29 -11.90 -21.56
N LYS A 212 10.33 -11.82 -22.49
CA LYS A 212 9.08 -12.57 -22.36
C LYS A 212 9.43 -14.06 -22.25
N PRO A 213 8.88 -14.79 -21.26
CA PRO A 213 9.05 -16.24 -21.23
C PRO A 213 8.51 -16.83 -22.54
N GLU A 214 9.28 -17.73 -23.14
CA GLU A 214 8.94 -18.47 -24.36
C GLU A 214 7.65 -19.29 -24.20
#